data_AF-A0AA35TTL2-F1
#
_entry.id   AF-A0AA35TTL2-F1
#
_cell.length_a   1.000
_cell.length_b   1.000
_cell.length_c   1.000
_cell.angle_alpha   90.00
_cell.angle_beta   90.00
_cell.angle_gamma   90.00
#
_symmetry.space_group_name_H-M   'P 1'
#
loop_
_entity.id
_entity.type
_entity.pdbx_description
1 polymer ?
#
loop_
_entity_poly.entity_id
_entity_poly.type
_entity_poly.pdbx_seq_one_letter_code
_entity_poly.pdbx_strand_id
1 'polypeptide(L)'
;MTYYAAFATILLVHYAAVCVGTSNLPNVTGCPANTTDANAADLAEIKETVKNLVSKVSLLLVPGHTPSHPACSCKEILQLAPQSPSGLYWISGTDNKPKHMYCDMERSCKGVAGGWMRVASIDMTKTGSTCPSG
;
A
#
# COMPACT_ATOMS: atom_id res chain seq x y z
N MET A 1 -24.63 -39.90 51.16
CA MET A 1 -25.27 -38.74 51.84
C MET A 1 -24.24 -37.63 51.80
N THR A 2 -24.32 -36.49 51.13
CA THR A 2 -25.40 -35.72 50.49
C THR A 2 -24.67 -34.63 49.69
N TYR A 3 -24.53 -34.74 48.36
CA TYR A 3 -23.93 -33.66 47.54
C TYR A 3 -24.58 -33.49 46.15
N TYR A 4 -25.68 -34.20 45.89
CA TYR A 4 -26.34 -34.23 44.57
C TYR A 4 -27.70 -33.50 44.54
N ALA A 5 -27.96 -32.64 45.52
CA ALA A 5 -29.24 -31.93 45.69
C ALA A 5 -29.12 -30.40 45.61
N ALA A 6 -28.02 -29.86 45.06
CA ALA A 6 -27.81 -28.41 44.95
C ALA A 6 -27.66 -27.88 43.52
N PHE A 7 -27.54 -28.76 42.51
CA PHE A 7 -27.32 -28.33 41.12
C PHE A 7 -28.60 -28.23 40.27
N ALA A 8 -29.76 -28.58 40.83
CA ALA A 8 -31.02 -28.66 40.09
C ALA A 8 -31.87 -27.36 40.13
N THR A 9 -31.43 -26.29 40.79
CA THR A 9 -32.18 -25.03 40.91
C THR A 9 -31.54 -23.82 40.21
N ILE A 10 -30.40 -23.99 39.53
CA ILE A 10 -29.68 -22.87 38.88
C ILE A 10 -29.99 -22.75 37.37
N LEU A 11 -30.80 -23.64 36.81
CA LEU A 11 -31.48 -23.40 35.53
C LEU A 11 -32.97 -23.23 35.82
N LEU A 12 -33.51 -22.00 35.79
CA LEU A 12 -34.88 -21.67 35.30
C LEU A 12 -35.47 -20.31 35.75
N VAL A 13 -34.71 -19.36 36.32
CA VAL A 13 -35.30 -18.04 36.64
C VAL A 13 -34.68 -16.92 35.79
N HIS A 14 -35.28 -16.75 34.60
CA HIS A 14 -35.66 -15.49 33.95
C HIS A 14 -34.63 -14.33 34.00
N TYR A 15 -34.00 -13.98 32.87
CA TYR A 15 -34.48 -12.99 31.91
C TYR A 15 -34.75 -11.60 32.51
N ALA A 16 -34.10 -10.60 31.89
CA ALA A 16 -34.25 -9.15 32.08
C ALA A 16 -33.47 -8.48 33.23
N ALA A 17 -32.39 -7.82 32.81
CA ALA A 17 -31.97 -6.45 33.14
C ALA A 17 -32.50 -5.83 34.44
N VAL A 18 -31.58 -5.45 35.36
CA VAL A 18 -31.39 -4.06 35.81
C VAL A 18 -29.97 -3.94 36.40
N CYS A 19 -29.07 -3.20 35.74
CA CYS A 19 -27.88 -2.68 36.41
C CYS A 19 -28.33 -1.51 37.28
N VAL A 20 -28.45 -1.71 38.59
CA VAL A 20 -28.69 -0.62 39.55
C VAL A 20 -27.34 0.04 39.83
N GLY A 21 -27.16 1.26 39.34
CA GLY A 21 -26.08 2.17 39.70
C GLY A 21 -26.66 3.47 40.21
N THR A 22 -26.48 3.72 41.52
CA THR A 22 -26.89 4.93 42.23
C THR A 22 -25.81 6.01 42.13
N SER A 23 -26.13 7.17 41.55
CA SER A 23 -25.42 8.43 41.87
C SER A 23 -26.23 9.64 41.42
N ASN A 24 -26.58 10.49 42.38
CA ASN A 24 -27.03 11.87 42.13
C ASN A 24 -25.87 12.66 41.51
N LEU A 25 -25.95 12.93 40.20
CA LEU A 25 -25.15 13.91 39.46
C LEU A 25 -26.07 14.60 38.44
N PRO A 26 -25.89 15.91 38.18
CA PRO A 26 -26.73 16.64 37.24
C PRO A 26 -26.58 16.03 35.85
N ASN A 27 -27.72 15.87 35.19
CA ASN A 27 -27.94 15.36 33.84
C ASN A 27 -26.91 15.91 32.83
N VAL A 28 -25.82 15.18 32.62
CA VAL A 28 -25.02 15.24 31.39
C VAL A 28 -25.39 13.99 30.60
N THR A 29 -26.33 14.16 29.67
CA THR A 29 -26.56 13.20 28.60
C THR A 29 -25.27 12.98 27.83
N GLY A 30 -24.64 11.82 28.07
CA GLY A 30 -23.77 11.13 27.12
C GLY A 30 -22.26 11.21 27.42
N CYS A 31 -21.76 10.35 28.29
CA CYS A 31 -20.40 9.82 28.10
C CYS A 31 -20.38 9.00 26.79
N PRO A 32 -19.29 9.07 26.01
CA PRO A 32 -19.30 8.66 24.62
C PRO A 32 -19.50 7.14 24.55
N ALA A 33 -20.50 6.70 23.77
CA ALA A 33 -20.49 5.35 23.26
C ALA A 33 -19.13 5.14 22.58
N ASN A 34 -18.44 4.05 22.93
CA ASN A 34 -17.25 3.59 22.23
C ASN A 34 -17.52 3.65 20.72
N THR A 35 -16.92 4.60 20.03
CA THR A 35 -17.13 4.83 18.60
C THR A 35 -16.31 3.81 17.80
N THR A 36 -16.69 2.54 17.87
CA THR A 36 -16.19 1.52 16.92
C THR A 36 -17.16 1.24 15.78
N ASP A 37 -18.40 1.72 15.84
CA ASP A 37 -19.43 1.22 14.91
C ASP A 37 -20.13 2.32 14.07
N ALA A 38 -19.76 3.60 14.20
CA ALA A 38 -20.33 4.71 13.43
C ALA A 38 -19.37 5.33 12.38
N ASN A 39 -18.12 4.88 12.30
CA ASN A 39 -17.06 5.51 11.49
C ASN A 39 -16.42 4.57 10.45
N ALA A 40 -16.88 3.33 10.32
CA ALA A 40 -16.34 2.41 9.33
C ALA A 40 -16.65 2.82 7.88
N ALA A 41 -17.82 3.45 7.65
CA ALA A 41 -18.25 3.96 6.35
C ALA A 41 -17.54 5.27 5.98
N ASP A 42 -17.47 6.24 6.88
CA ASP A 42 -16.77 7.52 6.67
C ASP A 42 -15.26 7.33 6.47
N LEU A 43 -14.68 6.34 7.15
CA LEU A 43 -13.27 6.02 6.98
C LEU A 43 -12.98 5.37 5.61
N ALA A 44 -13.95 4.71 4.96
CA ALA A 44 -13.75 4.08 3.66
C ALA A 44 -13.55 5.11 2.53
N GLU A 45 -14.30 6.22 2.57
CA GLU A 45 -14.18 7.31 1.60
C GLU A 45 -12.90 8.14 1.82
N ILE A 46 -12.56 8.39 3.09
CA ILE A 46 -11.35 9.14 3.46
C ILE A 46 -10.08 8.31 3.19
N LYS A 47 -10.13 6.97 3.35
CA LYS A 47 -9.00 6.07 3.08
C LYS A 47 -8.52 6.13 1.64
N GLU A 48 -9.44 6.19 0.67
CA GLU A 48 -9.06 6.17 -0.74
C GLU A 48 -8.46 7.51 -1.19
N THR A 49 -9.02 8.61 -0.71
CA THR A 49 -8.46 9.95 -0.92
C THR A 49 -7.05 10.08 -0.33
N VAL A 50 -6.84 9.60 0.91
CA VAL A 50 -5.52 9.58 1.54
C VAL A 50 -4.54 8.68 0.78
N LYS A 51 -4.94 7.49 0.32
CA LYS A 51 -4.09 6.63 -0.51
C LYS A 51 -3.68 7.29 -1.82
N ASN A 52 -4.59 8.00 -2.48
CA ASN A 52 -4.31 8.72 -3.73
C ASN A 52 -3.34 9.89 -3.51
N LEU A 53 -3.48 10.61 -2.40
CA LEU A 53 -2.54 11.68 -2.04
C LEU A 53 -1.17 11.10 -1.68
N VAL A 54 -1.12 10.03 -0.89
CA VAL A 54 0.12 9.35 -0.51
C VAL A 54 0.81 8.76 -1.74
N SER A 55 0.08 8.14 -2.69
CA SER A 55 0.69 7.60 -3.90
C SER A 55 1.33 8.68 -4.78
N LYS A 56 0.69 9.85 -4.91
CA LYS A 56 1.26 11.01 -5.60
C LYS A 56 2.50 11.57 -4.90
N VAL A 57 2.49 11.66 -3.58
CA VAL A 57 3.65 12.13 -2.80
C VAL A 57 4.80 11.14 -2.86
N SER A 58 4.53 9.83 -2.83
CA SER A 58 5.56 8.79 -2.95
C SER A 58 6.33 8.88 -4.27
N LEU A 59 5.69 9.29 -5.37
CA LEU A 59 6.35 9.51 -6.67
C LEU A 59 7.36 10.66 -6.66
N LEU A 60 7.27 11.58 -5.69
CA LEU A 60 8.24 12.67 -5.52
C LEU A 60 9.43 12.27 -4.63
N LEU A 61 9.28 11.20 -3.84
CA LEU A 61 10.32 10.66 -2.96
C LEU A 61 11.14 9.57 -3.66
N VAL A 62 10.58 8.94 -4.70
CA VAL A 62 11.24 7.89 -5.46
C VAL A 62 11.97 8.53 -6.65
N PRO A 63 13.28 8.27 -6.82
CA PRO A 63 14.03 8.78 -7.96
C PRO A 63 13.53 8.15 -9.26
N GLY A 64 13.70 8.89 -10.35
CA GLY A 64 13.38 8.43 -11.71
C GLY A 64 12.05 8.91 -12.29
N HIS A 65 11.24 9.64 -11.53
CA HIS A 65 9.99 10.23 -12.04
C HIS A 65 10.13 11.67 -12.56
N THR A 66 11.24 12.35 -12.25
CA THR A 66 11.52 13.71 -12.74
C THR A 66 12.97 13.84 -13.19
N PRO A 67 13.27 14.75 -14.13
CA PRO A 67 14.65 14.98 -14.57
C PRO A 67 15.51 15.64 -13.49
N SER A 68 14.92 16.37 -12.54
CA SER A 68 15.61 16.95 -11.39
C SER A 68 15.96 15.93 -10.31
N HIS A 69 15.34 14.76 -10.35
CA HIS A 69 15.58 13.66 -9.41
C HIS A 69 15.64 12.32 -10.15
N PRO A 70 16.65 12.11 -11.02
CA PRO A 70 16.80 10.87 -11.77
C PRO A 70 17.30 9.74 -10.87
N ALA A 71 16.93 8.50 -11.20
CA ALA A 71 17.49 7.31 -10.55
C ALA A 71 18.86 6.96 -11.15
N CYS A 72 19.70 6.27 -10.39
CA CYS A 72 20.93 5.68 -10.89
C CYS A 72 20.66 4.46 -11.77
N SER A 73 19.58 3.72 -11.51
CA SER A 73 19.21 2.54 -12.32
C SER A 73 17.72 2.18 -12.19
N CYS A 74 17.19 1.43 -13.16
CA CYS A 74 15.86 0.83 -13.06
C CYS A 74 15.69 -0.08 -11.82
N LYS A 75 16.79 -0.68 -11.34
CA LYS A 75 16.75 -1.55 -10.17
C LYS A 75 16.51 -0.79 -8.88
N GLU A 76 17.10 0.39 -8.74
CA GLU A 76 16.89 1.30 -7.61
C GLU A 76 15.41 1.70 -7.50
N ILE A 77 14.81 2.08 -8.64
CA ILE A 77 13.39 2.43 -8.70
C ILE A 77 12.53 1.28 -8.19
N LEU A 78 12.79 0.05 -8.65
CA LEU A 78 12.02 -1.12 -8.22
C LEU A 78 12.24 -1.47 -6.74
N GLN A 79 13.43 -1.22 -6.19
CA GLN A 79 13.71 -1.46 -4.77
C GLN A 79 12.98 -0.45 -3.87
N LEU A 80 12.93 0.82 -4.28
CA LEU A 80 12.27 1.88 -3.52
C LEU A 80 10.75 1.88 -3.72
N ALA A 81 10.28 1.48 -4.89
CA ALA A 81 8.88 1.37 -5.24
C ALA A 81 8.60 0.03 -5.96
N PRO A 82 8.38 -1.06 -5.21
CA PRO A 82 8.13 -2.40 -5.76
C PRO A 82 6.87 -2.52 -6.64
N GLN A 83 5.96 -1.55 -6.55
CA GLN A 83 4.73 -1.47 -7.34
C GLN A 83 4.90 -0.62 -8.62
N SER A 84 6.12 -0.20 -8.94
CA SER A 84 6.40 0.59 -10.13
C SER A 84 6.09 -0.21 -11.40
N PRO A 85 5.26 0.30 -12.32
CA PRO A 85 4.96 -0.39 -13.57
C PRO A 85 6.14 -0.32 -14.54
N SER A 86 6.17 -1.21 -15.52
CA SER A 86 7.12 -1.12 -16.63
C SER A 86 6.86 0.15 -17.46
N GLY A 87 7.90 0.91 -17.82
CA GLY A 87 7.71 2.23 -18.44
C GLY A 87 8.99 3.03 -18.67
N LEU A 88 8.83 4.30 -19.06
CA LEU A 88 9.94 5.24 -19.21
C LEU A 88 10.21 5.94 -17.88
N TYR A 89 11.48 5.97 -17.48
CA TYR A 89 11.96 6.61 -16.26
C TYR A 89 13.20 7.47 -16.56
N TRP A 90 13.43 8.46 -15.73
CA TRP A 90 14.62 9.30 -15.76
C TRP A 90 15.80 8.61 -15.07
N ILE A 91 16.82 8.25 -15.84
CA ILE A 91 18.04 7.62 -15.34
C ILE A 91 19.22 8.57 -15.50
N SER A 92 20.10 8.62 -14.51
CA SER A 92 21.32 9.42 -14.52
C SER A 92 22.26 8.94 -15.63
N GLY A 93 22.54 9.80 -16.60
CA GLY A 93 23.53 9.56 -17.65
C GLY A 93 24.96 9.78 -17.17
N THR A 94 25.92 9.25 -17.93
CA THR A 94 27.37 9.40 -17.68
C THR A 94 27.86 10.85 -17.73
N ASP A 95 27.09 11.74 -18.35
CA ASP A 95 27.34 13.17 -18.49
C ASP A 95 26.65 14.01 -17.39
N ASN A 96 26.22 13.38 -16.30
CA ASN A 96 25.35 13.98 -15.26
C ASN A 96 24.04 14.56 -15.81
N LYS A 97 23.63 14.15 -17.02
CA LYS A 97 22.36 14.54 -17.62
C LYS A 97 21.37 13.40 -17.52
N PRO A 98 20.15 13.64 -17.02
CA PRO A 98 19.11 12.64 -16.95
C PRO A 98 18.67 12.23 -18.37
N LYS A 99 18.51 10.92 -18.59
CA LYS A 99 18.07 10.32 -19.85
C LYS A 99 16.80 9.51 -19.61
N HIS A 100 15.88 9.55 -20.56
CA HIS A 100 14.71 8.66 -20.52
C HIS A 100 15.11 7.26 -20.97
N MET A 101 15.04 6.32 -20.05
CA MET A 101 15.32 4.91 -20.31
C MET A 101 14.08 4.09 -20.01
N TYR A 102 13.87 3.03 -20.79
CA TYR A 102 12.80 2.09 -20.50
C TYR A 102 13.24 1.09 -19.44
N CYS A 103 12.44 0.98 -18.39
CA CYS A 103 12.60 0.02 -17.31
C CYS A 103 11.50 -1.04 -17.40
N ASP A 104 11.90 -2.30 -17.50
CA ASP A 104 11.01 -3.45 -17.38
C ASP A 104 11.01 -3.92 -15.91
N MET A 105 9.90 -3.66 -15.22
CA MET A 105 9.74 -3.89 -13.79
C MET A 105 9.15 -5.27 -13.47
N GLU A 106 8.68 -5.99 -14.49
CA GLU A 106 7.92 -7.22 -14.33
C GLU A 106 8.70 -8.46 -14.79
N ARG A 107 9.54 -8.32 -15.82
CA ARG A 107 10.26 -9.45 -16.41
C ARG A 107 11.16 -10.13 -15.40
N SER A 108 11.08 -11.46 -15.38
CA SER A 108 11.97 -12.31 -14.60
C SER A 108 12.87 -13.15 -15.51
N CYS A 109 14.14 -13.29 -15.12
CA CYS A 109 15.10 -14.13 -15.80
C CYS A 109 16.04 -14.77 -14.78
N LYS A 110 16.13 -16.11 -14.77
CA LYS A 110 17.03 -16.89 -13.90
C LYS A 110 17.02 -16.46 -12.42
N GLY A 111 15.83 -16.18 -11.87
CA GLY A 111 15.67 -15.78 -10.47
C GLY A 111 15.86 -14.29 -10.18
N VAL A 112 16.21 -13.47 -11.18
CA VAL A 112 16.21 -12.00 -11.06
C VAL A 112 14.90 -11.46 -11.64
N ALA A 113 14.08 -10.87 -10.77
CA ALA A 113 12.82 -10.23 -11.13
C ALA A 113 12.96 -8.71 -11.19
N GLY A 114 12.47 -8.15 -12.30
CA GLY A 114 12.26 -6.73 -12.53
C GLY A 114 13.49 -5.82 -12.42
N GLY A 115 13.29 -4.55 -12.76
CA GLY A 115 14.31 -3.51 -12.67
C GLY A 115 15.32 -3.58 -13.82
N TRP A 116 14.91 -4.16 -14.95
CA TRP A 116 15.77 -4.30 -16.13
C TRP A 116 15.78 -3.00 -16.94
N MET A 117 16.96 -2.48 -17.24
CA MET A 117 17.14 -1.30 -18.08
C MET A 117 17.33 -1.69 -19.54
N ARG A 118 16.53 -1.13 -20.45
CA ARG A 118 16.70 -1.34 -21.90
C ARG A 118 17.89 -0.54 -22.41
N VAL A 119 18.98 -1.22 -22.74
CA VAL A 119 20.20 -0.59 -23.27
C VAL A 119 20.21 -0.40 -24.79
N ALA A 120 19.47 -1.23 -25.53
CA ALA A 120 19.38 -1.17 -26.99
C ALA A 120 18.07 -1.78 -27.50
N SER A 121 17.68 -1.44 -28.73
CA SER A 121 16.57 -2.05 -29.46
C SER A 121 17.03 -2.32 -30.89
N ILE A 122 17.02 -3.58 -31.31
CA ILE A 122 17.44 -4.02 -32.64
C ILE A 122 16.25 -4.73 -33.28
N ASP A 123 15.82 -4.25 -34.45
CA ASP A 123 14.71 -4.81 -35.21
C ASP A 123 15.23 -5.48 -36.48
N MET A 124 15.36 -6.80 -36.45
CA MET A 124 15.87 -7.61 -37.56
C MET A 124 14.80 -7.97 -38.61
N THR A 125 13.55 -7.53 -38.42
CA THR A 125 12.49 -7.75 -39.41
C THR A 125 12.60 -6.77 -40.59
N LYS A 126 13.35 -5.67 -40.41
CA LYS A 126 13.65 -4.68 -41.45
C LYS A 126 14.90 -5.10 -42.23
N THR A 127 14.72 -5.39 -43.51
CA THR A 127 15.84 -5.67 -44.42
C THR A 127 16.76 -4.45 -44.52
N GLY A 128 18.07 -4.67 -44.46
CA GLY A 128 19.08 -3.60 -44.51
C GLY A 128 19.43 -2.94 -43.16
N SER A 129 18.91 -3.46 -42.04
CA SER A 129 19.39 -3.05 -40.71
C SER A 129 20.82 -3.54 -40.48
N THR A 130 21.76 -2.61 -40.29
CA THR A 130 23.15 -2.91 -39.95
C THR A 130 23.33 -3.02 -38.44
N CYS A 131 24.25 -3.88 -38.00
CA CYS A 131 24.58 -3.99 -36.58
C CYS A 131 25.07 -2.64 -36.04
N PRO A 132 24.55 -2.17 -34.90
CA PRO A 132 25.05 -0.93 -34.29
C PRO A 132 26.52 -1.12 -33.88
N SER A 133 27.32 -0.07 -34.07
CA SER A 133 28.69 -0.02 -33.56
C SER A 133 28.65 0.00 -32.03
N GLY A 134 29.26 -1.01 -31.41
CA GLY A 134 29.33 -1.16 -29.95
C GLY A 134 30.20 -0.13 -29.26
#